data_AF-A0A6G0IUM0-F1
#
_entry.id   AF-A0A6G0IUM0-F1
#
_cell.length_a   1.000
_cell.length_b   1.000
_cell.length_c   1.000
_cell.angle_alpha   90.00
_cell.angle_beta   90.00
_cell.angle_gamma   90.00
#
_symmetry.space_group_name_H-M   'P 1'
#
loop_
_entity.id
_entity.type
_entity.pdbx_description
1 polymer ?
#
loop_
_entity_poly.entity_id
_entity_poly.type
_entity_poly.pdbx_seq_one_letter_code
_entity_poly.pdbx_strand_id
1 'polypeptide(L)'
;MVELANYYALLHQQKSRAFYRIQATRMMIGAGNVLKKHAADHARRTAVTDEEAPEEEDVGVCSRISFESAHSQCMENCGVLTLAVVCQGGLGENTFYVDYRTEDGSANAGSDYEYSEGTLVFKPGETHKEIKVGIIDDDIFEDDEHFLCAC
;
A
#
# COMPACT_ATOMS: atom_id res chain seq x y z
N MET A 1 -26.39 -21.29 24.74
CA MET A 1 -26.30 -20.08 23.89
C MET A 1 -24.98 -19.34 24.10
N VAL A 2 -24.59 -19.02 25.34
CA VAL A 2 -23.34 -18.27 25.65
C VAL A 2 -22.07 -19.04 25.24
N GLU A 3 -22.04 -20.36 25.45
CA GLU A 3 -20.86 -21.19 25.18
C GLU A 3 -20.52 -21.31 23.68
N LEU A 4 -21.54 -21.36 22.82
CA LEU A 4 -21.39 -21.40 21.37
C LEU A 4 -20.93 -20.03 20.84
N ALA A 5 -21.46 -18.93 21.39
CA ALA A 5 -21.03 -17.58 21.05
C ALA A 5 -19.56 -17.32 21.45
N ASN A 6 -19.14 -17.80 22.62
CA ASN A 6 -17.74 -17.70 23.07
C ASN A 6 -16.79 -18.55 22.20
N TYR A 7 -17.22 -19.74 21.80
CA TYR A 7 -16.47 -20.57 20.86
C TYR A 7 -16.29 -19.90 19.50
N TYR A 8 -17.37 -19.34 18.93
CA TYR A 8 -17.29 -18.58 17.68
C TYR A 8 -16.44 -17.32 17.80
N ALA A 9 -16.49 -16.63 18.95
CA ALA A 9 -15.64 -15.47 19.22
C ALA A 9 -14.15 -15.85 19.27
N LEU A 10 -13.79 -16.97 19.92
CA LEU A 10 -12.41 -17.47 19.99
C LEU A 10 -11.86 -17.93 18.62
N LEU A 11 -12.74 -18.45 17.76
CA LEU A 11 -12.41 -18.87 16.39
C LEU A 11 -12.16 -17.68 15.46
N HIS A 12 -12.93 -16.60 15.60
CA HIS A 12 -12.83 -15.40 14.75
C HIS A 12 -11.93 -14.30 15.34
N GLN A 13 -11.27 -14.55 16.46
CA GLN A 13 -10.25 -13.62 16.97
C GLN A 13 -9.09 -13.52 15.97
N GLN A 14 -8.77 -12.28 15.58
CA GLN A 14 -7.52 -11.95 14.89
C GLN A 14 -6.34 -12.61 15.63
N LYS A 15 -5.46 -13.24 14.85
CA LYS A 15 -4.30 -13.97 15.36
C LYS A 15 -3.05 -13.15 15.08
N SER A 16 -2.10 -13.18 16.00
CA SER A 16 -0.84 -12.46 15.81
C SER A 16 0.10 -13.17 14.83
N ARG A 17 1.04 -12.43 14.24
CA ARG A 17 2.14 -12.96 13.41
C ARG A 17 2.91 -14.05 14.16
N ALA A 18 3.13 -13.86 15.46
CA ALA A 18 3.78 -14.84 16.33
C ALA A 18 3.01 -16.16 16.42
N PHE A 19 1.68 -16.13 16.48
CA PHE A 19 0.83 -17.33 16.52
C PHE A 19 1.09 -18.24 15.31
N TYR A 20 1.11 -17.66 14.11
CA TYR A 20 1.38 -18.42 12.87
C TYR A 20 2.82 -18.92 12.79
N ARG A 21 3.80 -18.12 13.20
CA ARG A 21 5.22 -18.55 13.27
C ARG A 21 5.39 -19.78 14.19
N ILE A 22 4.71 -19.79 15.33
CA ILE A 22 4.72 -20.92 16.27
C ILE A 22 4.00 -22.14 15.68
N GLN A 23 2.86 -21.94 15.00
CA GLN A 23 2.10 -23.05 14.42
C GLN A 23 2.86 -23.73 13.27
N ALA A 24 3.47 -22.95 12.37
CA ALA A 24 4.26 -23.46 11.26
C ALA A 24 5.45 -24.30 11.73
N THR A 25 6.22 -23.80 12.72
CA THR A 25 7.35 -24.54 13.30
C THR A 25 6.90 -25.84 13.99
N ARG A 26 5.77 -25.82 14.70
CA ARG A 26 5.18 -27.03 15.29
C ARG A 26 4.81 -28.08 14.25
N MET A 27 4.24 -27.66 13.12
CA MET A 27 3.88 -28.57 12.02
C MET A 27 5.11 -29.22 11.37
N MET A 28 6.24 -28.51 11.31
CA MET A 28 7.48 -29.02 10.71
C MET A 28 8.23 -30.04 11.60
N ILE A 29 7.99 -30.07 12.92
CA ILE A 29 8.72 -30.93 13.88
C ILE A 29 7.98 -32.26 14.17
N GLY A 30 6.87 -32.55 13.47
CA GLY A 30 6.30 -33.91 13.41
C GLY A 30 5.39 -34.34 14.57
N ALA A 31 4.84 -33.40 15.34
CA ALA A 31 3.74 -33.69 16.26
C ALA A 31 2.39 -33.35 15.59
N GLY A 32 1.72 -34.34 14.99
CA GLY A 32 0.40 -34.16 14.34
C GLY A 32 -0.76 -33.86 15.34
N ASN A 33 -1.97 -33.44 14.95
CA ASN A 33 -2.61 -33.26 13.64
C ASN A 33 -4.01 -32.61 13.84
N VAL A 34 -4.41 -31.54 13.14
CA VAL A 34 -5.78 -31.33 12.59
C VAL A 34 -5.69 -30.33 11.42
N LEU A 35 -6.23 -30.72 10.26
CA LEU A 35 -6.38 -30.01 8.96
C LEU A 35 -5.39 -30.48 7.88
N LYS A 36 -5.85 -31.50 7.13
CA LYS A 36 -5.26 -31.99 5.88
C LYS A 36 -5.64 -31.07 4.72
N LYS A 37 -4.64 -30.87 3.82
CA LYS A 37 -4.67 -30.75 2.34
C LYS A 37 -5.85 -29.96 1.72
N HIS A 38 -5.61 -28.95 0.90
CA HIS A 38 -4.97 -29.06 -0.41
C HIS A 38 -4.50 -27.70 -0.93
N ALA A 39 -3.35 -27.64 -1.59
CA ALA A 39 -3.09 -26.65 -2.64
C ALA A 39 -2.18 -27.30 -3.68
N ALA A 40 -2.67 -27.41 -4.91
CA ALA A 40 -1.91 -27.77 -6.09
C ALA A 40 -1.72 -26.50 -6.91
N ASP A 41 -0.50 -26.33 -7.40
CA ASP A 41 -0.01 -25.16 -8.12
C ASP A 41 -0.88 -24.76 -9.31
N HIS A 42 -1.01 -23.43 -9.50
CA HIS A 42 -1.16 -22.87 -10.84
C HIS A 42 -0.32 -21.60 -10.97
N ALA A 43 0.94 -21.80 -11.36
CA ALA A 43 1.78 -20.74 -11.88
C ALA A 43 1.52 -20.61 -13.39
N ARG A 44 0.87 -19.52 -13.81
CA ARG A 44 1.10 -18.87 -15.11
C ARG A 44 0.66 -17.42 -15.01
N ARG A 45 1.67 -16.55 -14.93
CA ARG A 45 1.57 -15.10 -14.95
C ARG A 45 1.31 -14.65 -16.39
N THR A 46 0.15 -14.06 -16.65
CA THR A 46 -0.05 -13.20 -17.82
C THR A 46 0.67 -11.88 -17.55
N ALA A 47 1.79 -11.67 -18.22
CA ALA A 47 2.32 -10.33 -18.44
C ALA A 47 1.42 -9.69 -19.51
N VAL A 48 0.54 -8.78 -19.09
CA VAL A 48 0.06 -7.73 -19.98
C VAL A 48 0.97 -6.55 -19.64
N THR A 49 2.04 -6.43 -20.42
CA THR A 49 2.70 -5.15 -20.63
C THR A 49 1.72 -4.31 -21.42
N ASP A 50 1.02 -3.38 -20.76
CA ASP A 50 0.56 -2.20 -21.47
C ASP A 50 1.82 -1.41 -21.82
N GLU A 51 2.31 -1.68 -23.03
CA GLU A 51 3.15 -0.76 -23.77
C GLU A 51 2.27 0.44 -24.11
N GLU A 52 2.09 1.35 -23.17
CA GLU A 52 1.65 2.69 -23.50
C GLU A 52 2.76 3.31 -24.36
N ALA A 53 2.47 3.38 -25.66
CA ALA A 53 3.25 4.16 -26.60
C ALA A 53 3.48 5.55 -26.01
N PRO A 54 4.64 6.18 -26.23
CA PRO A 54 4.80 7.57 -25.85
C PRO A 54 3.77 8.36 -26.64
N GLU A 55 2.70 8.78 -25.99
CA GLU A 55 1.97 9.93 -26.47
C GLU A 55 3.00 11.05 -26.48
N GLU A 56 3.42 11.47 -27.67
CA GLU A 56 4.06 12.75 -27.85
C GLU A 56 3.02 13.81 -27.47
N GLU A 57 2.78 13.96 -26.17
CA GLU A 57 2.07 15.10 -25.62
C GLU A 57 2.87 16.34 -26.04
N ASP A 58 2.17 17.34 -26.53
CA ASP A 58 2.72 18.67 -26.81
C ASP A 58 3.22 19.30 -25.50
N VAL A 59 4.40 18.86 -25.02
CA VAL A 59 5.09 19.31 -23.80
C VAL A 59 5.49 20.80 -23.90
N GLY A 60 5.19 21.45 -25.02
CA GLY A 60 5.63 22.80 -25.33
C GLY A 60 4.96 23.91 -24.52
N VAL A 61 3.78 23.69 -23.92
CA VAL A 61 3.02 24.82 -23.33
C VAL A 61 2.34 24.53 -21.98
N CYS A 62 1.90 23.30 -21.71
CA CYS A 62 1.17 22.99 -20.47
C CYS A 62 2.06 22.31 -19.42
N SER A 63 1.83 22.62 -18.15
CA SER A 63 2.43 21.87 -17.03
C SER A 63 1.45 20.79 -16.55
N ARG A 64 1.94 19.55 -16.43
CA ARG A 64 1.23 18.38 -15.92
C ARG A 64 1.83 17.96 -14.58
N ILE A 65 0.98 17.84 -13.57
CA ILE A 65 1.34 17.34 -12.25
C ILE A 65 0.69 15.96 -12.08
N SER A 66 1.47 14.96 -11.70
CA SER A 66 0.98 13.60 -11.50
C SER A 66 1.87 12.85 -10.52
N PHE A 67 1.36 11.77 -9.92
CA PHE A 67 2.22 10.79 -9.28
C PHE A 67 3.20 10.18 -10.31
N GLU A 68 4.40 9.83 -9.87
CA GLU A 68 5.38 9.10 -10.70
C GLU A 68 4.89 7.68 -11.02
N SER A 69 4.09 7.09 -10.13
CA SER A 69 3.48 5.78 -10.30
C SER A 69 2.06 5.76 -9.75
N ALA A 70 1.14 5.16 -10.49
CA ALA A 70 -0.27 5.05 -10.09
C ALA A 70 -0.49 4.06 -8.92
N HIS A 71 0.45 3.13 -8.72
CA HIS A 71 0.41 2.16 -7.62
C HIS A 71 1.79 2.05 -6.95
N SER A 72 1.80 1.88 -5.63
CA SER A 72 3.00 1.59 -4.84
C SER A 72 2.72 0.45 -3.88
N GLN A 73 3.72 -0.37 -3.59
CA GLN A 73 3.61 -1.48 -2.66
C GLN A 73 4.79 -1.41 -1.68
N CYS A 74 4.48 -1.59 -0.40
CA CYS A 74 5.47 -1.65 0.67
C CYS A 74 5.10 -2.77 1.63
N MET A 75 6.11 -3.27 2.35
CA MET A 75 5.86 -4.12 3.51
C MET A 75 5.44 -3.24 4.69
N GLU A 76 4.59 -3.79 5.55
CA GLU A 76 4.16 -3.21 6.82
C GLU A 76 5.34 -2.65 7.65
N ASN A 77 6.48 -3.36 7.65
CA ASN A 77 7.68 -2.97 8.38
C ASN A 77 8.57 -1.91 7.68
N CYS A 78 8.11 -1.28 6.59
CA CYS A 78 8.89 -0.26 5.90
C CYS A 78 9.01 1.05 6.70
N GLY A 79 8.10 1.28 7.66
CA GLY A 79 8.03 2.46 8.51
C GLY A 79 7.53 3.72 7.78
N VAL A 80 8.02 4.02 6.57
CA VAL A 80 7.55 5.16 5.77
C VAL A 80 7.43 4.78 4.30
N LEU A 81 6.25 5.00 3.74
CA LEU A 81 6.00 4.97 2.30
C LEU A 81 6.26 6.37 1.71
N THR A 82 7.09 6.43 0.67
CA THR A 82 7.39 7.69 -0.05
C THR A 82 6.72 7.66 -1.41
N LEU A 83 5.82 8.60 -1.67
CA LEU A 83 5.12 8.76 -2.94
C LEU A 83 5.70 9.96 -3.69
N ALA A 84 6.25 9.72 -4.88
CA ALA A 84 6.82 10.76 -5.73
C ALA A 84 5.73 11.45 -6.55
N VAL A 85 5.76 12.79 -6.57
CA VAL A 85 4.91 13.64 -7.41
C VAL A 85 5.82 14.42 -8.35
N VAL A 86 5.54 14.31 -9.64
CA VAL A 86 6.32 14.91 -10.72
C VAL A 86 5.55 16.06 -11.37
N CYS A 87 6.28 17.11 -11.75
CA CYS A 87 5.80 18.20 -12.58
C CYS A 87 6.54 18.15 -13.92
N GLN A 88 5.82 17.90 -15.00
CA GLN A 88 6.34 17.79 -16.37
C GLN A 88 5.78 18.92 -17.25
N GLY A 89 6.59 19.47 -18.15
CA GLY A 89 6.16 20.49 -19.11
C GLY A 89 6.01 21.92 -18.56
N GLY A 90 5.86 22.89 -19.48
CA GLY A 90 5.79 24.32 -19.20
C GLY A 90 7.15 25.01 -19.05
N LEU A 91 7.15 26.34 -18.93
CA LEU A 91 8.38 27.17 -18.93
C LEU A 91 9.15 27.15 -17.60
N GLY A 92 8.67 26.40 -16.59
CA GLY A 92 9.33 26.31 -15.29
C GLY A 92 9.40 27.64 -14.53
N GLU A 93 8.64 28.67 -14.93
CA GLU A 93 8.65 30.00 -14.30
C GLU A 93 7.58 30.15 -13.20
N ASN A 94 6.61 29.25 -13.15
CA ASN A 94 5.47 29.31 -12.24
C ASN A 94 5.73 28.54 -10.94
N THR A 95 5.06 28.97 -9.87
CA THR A 95 4.95 28.16 -8.65
C THR A 95 3.61 27.44 -8.64
N PHE A 96 3.63 26.12 -8.40
CA PHE A 96 2.41 25.31 -8.27
C PHE A 96 2.21 24.87 -6.82
N TYR A 97 0.95 24.88 -6.39
CA TYR A 97 0.50 24.40 -5.09
C TYR A 97 -0.40 23.19 -5.34
N VAL A 98 -0.05 22.06 -4.74
CA VAL A 98 -0.74 20.78 -4.95
C VAL A 98 -1.14 20.25 -3.59
N ASP A 99 -2.42 20.36 -3.27
CA ASP A 99 -2.96 19.81 -2.03
C ASP A 99 -3.04 18.29 -2.16
N TYR A 100 -2.66 17.57 -1.11
CA TYR A 100 -2.78 16.12 -1.06
C TYR A 100 -3.41 15.67 0.25
N ARG A 101 -4.02 14.48 0.20
CA ARG A 101 -4.51 13.79 1.39
C ARG A 101 -4.56 12.28 1.18
N THR A 102 -4.40 11.54 2.26
CA THR A 102 -4.66 10.09 2.33
C THR A 102 -6.13 9.81 2.63
N GLU A 103 -6.69 8.76 2.06
CA GLU A 103 -8.06 8.28 2.32
C GLU A 103 -8.05 6.77 2.56
N ASP A 104 -8.84 6.33 3.55
CA ASP A 104 -8.94 4.92 3.94
C ASP A 104 -9.43 4.05 2.77
N GLY A 105 -8.90 2.84 2.69
CA GLY A 105 -9.36 1.78 1.79
C GLY A 105 -9.78 0.56 2.60
N SER A 106 -9.04 -0.54 2.46
CA SER A 106 -9.09 -1.63 3.45
C SER A 106 -8.17 -1.36 4.64
N ALA A 107 -7.05 -0.65 4.40
CA ALA A 107 -6.20 -0.09 5.44
C ALA A 107 -6.81 1.21 5.97
N ASN A 108 -6.74 1.42 7.27
CA ASN A 108 -7.34 2.51 8.04
C ASN A 108 -6.26 3.37 8.71
N ALA A 109 -6.47 4.68 8.68
CA ALA A 109 -5.61 5.61 9.38
C ALA A 109 -5.64 5.37 10.91
N GLY A 110 -4.45 5.29 11.51
CA GLY A 110 -4.23 5.12 12.94
C GLY A 110 -4.06 3.66 13.39
N SER A 111 -4.49 2.68 12.60
CA SER A 111 -4.11 1.27 12.78
C SER A 111 -3.02 0.85 11.82
N ASP A 112 -3.17 1.20 10.53
CA ASP A 112 -2.38 0.57 9.46
C ASP A 112 -1.40 1.59 8.84
N TYR A 113 -1.78 2.88 8.83
CA TYR A 113 -0.93 3.98 8.40
C TYR A 113 -1.25 5.29 9.13
N GLU A 114 -0.36 6.26 9.07
CA GLU A 114 -0.58 7.60 9.62
C GLU A 114 -1.32 8.49 8.61
N TYR A 115 -2.46 9.06 9.00
CA TYR A 115 -3.16 10.05 8.18
C TYR A 115 -2.24 11.21 7.81
N SER A 116 -2.18 11.55 6.53
CA SER A 116 -1.30 12.60 6.00
C SER A 116 -2.06 13.50 5.03
N GLU A 117 -1.98 14.81 5.25
CA GLU A 117 -2.50 15.84 4.34
C GLU A 117 -1.56 17.05 4.32
N GLY A 118 -1.59 17.82 3.24
CA GLY A 118 -0.83 19.06 3.13
C GLY A 118 -0.78 19.61 1.73
N THR A 119 0.14 20.55 1.49
CA THR A 119 0.34 21.19 0.18
C THR A 119 1.79 21.06 -0.25
N LEU A 120 2.03 20.42 -1.40
CA LEU A 120 3.32 20.45 -2.07
C LEU A 120 3.49 21.79 -2.80
N VAL A 121 4.64 22.43 -2.62
CA VAL A 121 4.98 23.69 -3.30
C VAL A 121 6.12 23.44 -4.28
N PHE A 122 5.79 23.40 -5.56
CA PHE A 122 6.76 23.34 -6.66
C PHE A 122 7.16 24.77 -7.02
N LYS A 123 8.38 25.17 -6.65
CA LYS A 123 8.99 26.43 -7.07
C LYS A 123 9.42 26.37 -8.53
N PRO A 124 9.73 27.52 -9.16
CA PRO A 124 10.26 27.57 -10.51
C PRO A 124 11.45 26.61 -10.69
N GLY A 125 11.37 25.75 -11.70
CA GLY A 125 12.37 24.73 -12.03
C GLY A 125 12.35 23.44 -11.19
N GLU A 126 11.50 23.34 -10.15
CA GLU A 126 11.33 22.09 -9.42
C GLU A 126 10.41 21.14 -10.17
N THR A 127 10.87 19.92 -10.42
CA THR A 127 10.13 18.89 -11.18
C THR A 127 9.72 17.69 -10.33
N HIS A 128 10.15 17.63 -9.07
CA HIS A 128 9.94 16.48 -8.20
C HIS A 128 9.67 16.91 -6.75
N LYS A 129 8.68 16.27 -6.11
CA LYS A 129 8.37 16.37 -4.69
C LYS A 129 7.98 15.00 -4.14
N GLU A 130 8.02 14.88 -2.82
CA GLU A 130 7.72 13.64 -2.11
C GLU A 130 6.61 13.90 -1.08
N ILE A 131 5.65 12.98 -1.04
CA ILE A 131 4.71 12.80 0.07
C ILE A 131 5.22 11.62 0.90
N LYS A 132 5.29 11.80 2.22
CA LYS A 132 5.72 10.76 3.16
C LYS A 132 4.53 10.36 4.03
N VAL A 133 4.22 9.07 4.04
CA VAL A 133 3.15 8.48 4.82
C VAL A 133 3.78 7.46 5.78
N GLY A 134 3.55 7.62 7.08
CA GLY A 134 3.99 6.63 8.07
C GLY A 134 3.20 5.34 7.92
N ILE A 135 3.88 4.19 7.91
CA ILE A 135 3.26 2.87 7.90
C ILE A 135 3.44 2.26 9.29
N ILE A 136 2.36 1.74 9.85
CA ILE A 136 2.32 1.20 11.21
C ILE A 136 2.55 -0.32 11.11
N ASP A 137 3.58 -0.82 11.81
CA ASP A 137 3.90 -2.25 11.89
C ASP A 137 3.35 -2.78 13.21
N ASP A 138 2.29 -3.58 13.13
CA ASP A 138 1.65 -4.17 14.29
C ASP A 138 1.85 -5.71 14.35
N ASP A 139 1.45 -6.30 15.47
CA ASP A 139 1.66 -7.74 15.70
C ASP A 139 0.52 -8.62 15.18
N ILE A 140 -0.56 -8.02 14.67
CA ILE A 140 -1.73 -8.68 14.09
C ILE A 140 -1.35 -9.21 12.71
N PHE A 141 -1.90 -10.37 12.35
CA PHE A 141 -1.77 -10.88 11.00
C PHE A 141 -2.96 -10.42 10.18
N GLU A 142 -2.67 -9.78 9.06
CA GLU A 142 -3.63 -9.20 8.14
C GLU A 142 -3.32 -9.65 6.71
N ASP A 143 -4.34 -9.65 5.86
CA ASP A 143 -4.18 -9.88 4.42
C ASP A 143 -3.60 -8.61 3.76
N ASP A 144 -3.32 -8.64 2.45
CA ASP A 144 -2.86 -7.44 1.75
C ASP A 144 -3.95 -6.35 1.78
N GLU A 145 -3.56 -5.15 2.22
CA GLU A 145 -4.45 -3.99 2.33
C GLU A 145 -4.01 -2.80 1.47
N HIS A 146 -4.90 -1.83 1.32
CA HIS A 146 -4.65 -0.62 0.54
C HIS A 146 -5.33 0.60 1.14
N PHE A 147 -4.75 1.77 0.88
CA PHE A 147 -5.34 3.09 1.07
C PHE A 147 -5.06 3.93 -0.19
N LEU A 148 -5.72 5.08 -0.31
CA LEU A 148 -5.56 5.99 -1.46
C LEU A 148 -4.83 7.27 -1.04
N CYS A 149 -4.07 7.85 -1.97
CA CYS A 149 -3.52 9.20 -1.84
C CYS A 149 -3.94 10.01 -3.07
N ALA A 150 -4.62 11.12 -2.87
CA ALA A 150 -5.06 12.02 -3.94
C ALA A 150 -4.27 13.34 -3.87
N CYS A 151 -3.94 13.90 -5.05
CA CYS A 151 -3.29 15.21 -5.21
C CYS A 151 -3.77 15.92 -6.48
#